data_AF-A0A7S1KX14-F1
#
_entry.id   AF-A0A7S1KX14-F1
#
_cell.length_a   1.000
_cell.length_b   1.000
_cell.length_c   1.000
_cell.angle_alpha   90.00
_cell.angle_beta   90.00
_cell.angle_gamma   90.00
#
_symmetry.space_group_name_H-M   'P 1'
#
loop_
_entity.id
_entity.type
_entity.pdbx_description
1 polymer ?
#
loop_
_entity_poly.entity_id
_entity_poly.type
_entity_poly.pdbx_seq_one_letter_code
_entity_poly.pdbx_strand_id
1 'polypeptide(L)'
;RIVTGAFCVAVSLSAFAGAYSAVVFTLLCVYTKTALGMGLDSQYLLFFDAMAKYRSMGFLCFVISLGTFNFALALSVFLRTKGRMRWVWSSACLALCFAMMRDWGMIISLASQLIFS
;
A
#
# COMPACT_ATOMS: atom_id res chain seq x y z
N ARG A 1 -1.65 9.13 -25.37
CA ARG A 1 -0.97 7.83 -25.54
C ARG A 1 0.00 7.55 -24.39
N ILE A 2 1.01 8.41 -24.16
CA ILE A 2 1.96 8.24 -23.02
C ILE A 2 1.24 8.20 -21.66
N VAL A 3 0.37 9.18 -21.38
CA VAL A 3 -0.39 9.26 -20.12
C VAL A 3 -1.26 8.03 -19.87
N THR A 4 -1.84 7.47 -20.93
CA THR A 4 -2.65 6.24 -20.86
C THR A 4 -1.78 5.04 -20.50
N GLY A 5 -0.59 4.91 -21.11
CA GLY A 5 0.37 3.87 -20.75
C GLY A 5 0.82 3.97 -19.29
N ALA A 6 1.16 5.18 -18.83
CA ALA A 6 1.53 5.43 -17.43
C ALA A 6 0.39 5.06 -16.47
N PHE A 7 -0.85 5.39 -16.81
CA PHE A 7 -2.03 5.01 -16.02
C PHE A 7 -2.18 3.49 -15.92
N CYS A 8 -2.10 2.76 -17.04
CA CYS A 8 -2.22 1.30 -17.03
C CYS A 8 -1.12 0.65 -16.17
N VAL A 9 0.14 1.08 -16.33
CA VAL A 9 1.26 0.56 -15.54
C VAL A 9 1.05 0.84 -14.05
N ALA A 10 0.63 2.05 -13.68
CA ALA A 10 0.40 2.42 -12.29
C ALA A 10 -0.73 1.60 -11.66
N VAL A 11 -1.84 1.39 -12.37
CA VAL A 11 -2.96 0.56 -11.89
C VAL A 11 -2.54 -0.91 -11.75
N SER A 12 -1.85 -1.47 -12.74
CA SER A 12 -1.38 -2.86 -12.65
C SER A 12 -0.41 -3.05 -11.49
N LEU A 13 0.58 -2.17 -11.34
CA LEU A 13 1.53 -2.21 -10.23
C LEU A 13 0.83 -2.08 -8.88
N SER A 14 -0.14 -1.16 -8.78
CA SER A 14 -0.96 -1.00 -7.58
C SER A 14 -1.71 -2.27 -7.21
N ALA A 15 -2.36 -2.91 -8.19
CA ALA A 15 -3.12 -4.13 -7.99
C ALA A 15 -2.22 -5.30 -7.55
N PHE A 16 -1.08 -5.52 -8.21
CA PHE A 16 -0.15 -6.59 -7.85
C PHE A 16 0.47 -6.38 -6.46
N ALA A 17 0.92 -5.17 -6.17
CA ALA A 17 1.50 -4.85 -4.86
C ALA A 17 0.45 -4.97 -3.74
N GLY A 18 -0.79 -4.55 -4.01
CA GLY A 18 -1.92 -4.68 -3.08
C GLY A 18 -2.26 -6.15 -2.82
N ALA A 19 -2.39 -6.96 -3.88
CA ALA A 19 -2.65 -8.39 -3.78
C ALA A 19 -1.56 -9.12 -2.99
N TYR A 20 -0.28 -8.84 -3.26
CA TYR A 20 0.82 -9.42 -2.50
C TYR A 20 0.73 -9.10 -1.01
N SER A 21 0.52 -7.83 -0.67
CA SER A 21 0.37 -7.42 0.74
C SER A 21 -0.82 -8.10 1.43
N ALA A 22 -1.97 -8.19 0.74
CA ALA A 22 -3.16 -8.82 1.26
C ALA A 22 -2.94 -10.31 1.54
N VAL A 23 -2.29 -11.03 0.62
CA VAL A 23 -1.95 -12.45 0.80
C VAL A 23 -1.04 -12.64 2.01
N VAL A 24 0.05 -11.87 2.11
CA VAL A 24 1.00 -11.98 3.22
C VAL A 24 0.32 -11.74 4.57
N PHE A 25 -0.45 -10.66 4.70
CA PHE A 25 -1.11 -10.33 5.98
C PHE A 25 -2.28 -11.28 6.30
N THR A 26 -2.98 -11.79 5.29
CA THR A 26 -4.04 -12.78 5.50
C THR A 26 -3.46 -14.10 6.01
N LEU A 27 -2.40 -14.60 5.37
CA LEU A 27 -1.71 -15.82 5.82
C LEU A 27 -1.18 -15.64 7.26
N LEU A 28 -0.50 -14.53 7.53
CA LEU A 28 -0.02 -14.21 8.87
C LEU A 28 -1.15 -14.25 9.91
N CYS A 29 -2.30 -13.63 9.61
CA CYS A 29 -3.44 -13.59 10.51
C CYS A 29 -4.04 -14.99 10.77
N VAL A 30 -4.20 -15.80 9.72
CA VAL A 30 -4.72 -17.17 9.84
C VAL A 30 -3.80 -18.02 10.72
N TYR A 31 -2.51 -18.06 10.43
CA TYR A 31 -1.56 -18.88 11.21
C TYR A 31 -1.41 -18.39 12.66
N THR A 32 -1.43 -17.07 12.88
CA THR A 32 -1.38 -16.50 14.23
C THR A 32 -2.60 -16.94 15.05
N LYS A 33 -3.81 -16.81 14.48
CA LYS A 33 -5.04 -17.21 15.17
C LYS A 33 -5.08 -18.71 15.45
N THR A 34 -4.62 -19.54 14.51
CA THR A 34 -4.56 -20.99 14.70
C THR A 34 -3.57 -21.38 15.80
N ALA A 35 -2.35 -20.83 15.78
CA ALA A 35 -1.33 -21.16 16.78
C ALA A 35 -1.75 -20.75 18.20
N LEU A 36 -2.30 -19.53 18.34
CA LEU A 36 -2.81 -19.04 19.63
C LEU A 36 -4.05 -19.84 20.09
N GLY A 37 -4.94 -20.22 19.16
CA GLY A 37 -6.10 -21.06 19.46
C GLY A 37 -5.74 -22.47 19.94
N MET A 38 -4.52 -22.95 19.61
CA MET A 38 -3.98 -24.24 20.06
C MET A 38 -3.06 -24.12 21.29
N GLY A 39 -2.84 -22.92 21.82
CA GLY A 39 -1.88 -22.68 22.92
C GLY A 39 -0.42 -22.90 22.55
N LEU A 40 -0.08 -22.78 21.25
CA LEU A 40 1.27 -23.01 20.71
C LEU A 40 2.08 -21.71 20.63
N ASP A 41 2.25 -21.04 21.77
CA ASP A 41 2.84 -19.69 21.85
C ASP A 41 4.31 -19.67 21.40
N SER A 42 5.08 -20.72 21.72
CA SER A 42 6.49 -20.80 21.34
C SER A 42 6.68 -20.99 19.83
N GLN A 43 5.85 -21.84 19.20
CA GLN A 43 5.87 -22.03 17.74
C GLN A 43 5.39 -20.78 17.01
N TYR A 44 4.41 -20.08 17.59
CA TYR A 44 3.97 -18.78 17.06
C TYR A 44 5.12 -17.77 17.01
N LEU A 45 5.89 -17.61 18.09
CA LEU A 45 7.01 -16.66 18.13
C LEU A 45 8.09 -17.01 17.09
N LEU A 46 8.44 -18.29 16.94
CA LEU A 46 9.38 -18.76 15.92
C LEU A 46 8.89 -18.45 14.49
N PHE A 47 7.61 -18.71 14.22
CA PHE A 47 6.99 -18.38 12.94
C PHE A 47 6.96 -16.86 12.69
N PHE A 48 6.62 -16.08 13.71
CA PHE A 48 6.51 -14.63 13.62
C PHE A 48 7.85 -13.96 13.33
N ASP A 49 8.93 -14.47 13.94
CA ASP A 49 10.30 -14.03 13.69
C ASP A 49 10.79 -14.44 12.30
N ALA A 50 10.57 -15.69 11.89
CA ALA A 50 10.89 -16.16 10.54
C ALA A 50 10.17 -15.35 9.45
N MET A 51 8.98 -14.83 9.75
CA MET A 51 8.20 -14.00 8.84
C MET A 51 8.58 -12.52 8.84
N ALA A 52 9.53 -12.05 9.65
CA ALA A 52 9.89 -10.64 9.77
C ALA A 52 10.18 -9.98 8.40
N LYS A 53 10.99 -10.64 7.56
CA LYS A 53 11.32 -10.13 6.21
C LYS A 53 10.09 -9.98 5.32
N TYR A 54 9.19 -10.97 5.34
CA TYR A 54 7.98 -10.96 4.52
C TYR A 54 6.97 -9.93 5.04
N ARG A 55 6.88 -9.71 6.35
CA ARG A 55 6.06 -8.64 6.95
C ARG A 55 6.53 -7.27 6.50
N SER A 56 7.83 -7.00 6.55
CA SER A 56 8.40 -5.73 6.08
C SER A 56 8.17 -5.52 4.58
N MET A 57 8.38 -6.56 3.76
CA MET A 57 8.11 -6.49 2.33
C MET A 57 6.61 -6.33 2.01
N GLY A 58 5.75 -7.06 2.70
CA GLY A 58 4.29 -6.93 2.57
C GLY A 58 3.81 -5.52 2.91
N PHE A 59 4.37 -4.93 3.96
CA PHE A 59 4.10 -3.54 4.33
C PHE A 59 4.60 -2.56 3.25
N LEU A 60 5.82 -2.74 2.74
CA LEU A 60 6.35 -1.91 1.66
C LEU A 60 5.48 -2.00 0.39
N CYS A 61 5.07 -3.21 -0.01
CA CYS A 61 4.17 -3.43 -1.13
C CYS A 61 2.80 -2.77 -0.91
N PHE A 62 2.28 -2.79 0.31
CA PHE A 62 1.06 -2.07 0.66
C PHE A 62 1.22 -0.55 0.45
N VAL A 63 2.32 0.03 0.94
CA VAL A 63 2.64 1.46 0.75
C VAL A 63 2.80 1.80 -0.73
N ILE A 64 3.52 0.98 -1.50
CA ILE A 64 3.67 1.14 -2.95
C ILE A 64 2.30 1.07 -3.65
N SER A 65 1.46 0.12 -3.27
CA SER A 65 0.11 -0.04 -3.82
C SER A 65 -0.74 1.21 -3.63
N LEU A 66 -0.73 1.75 -2.42
CA LEU A 66 -1.44 2.97 -2.08
C LEU A 66 -0.91 4.20 -2.82
N GLY A 67 0.42 4.36 -2.89
CA GLY A 67 1.04 5.49 -3.60
C GLY A 67 0.76 5.45 -5.11
N THR A 68 0.91 4.28 -5.73
CA THR A 68 0.62 4.06 -7.15
C THR A 68 -0.86 4.17 -7.48
N PHE A 69 -1.75 3.78 -6.57
CA PHE A 69 -3.19 4.00 -6.69
C PHE A 69 -3.54 5.48 -6.73
N ASN A 70 -3.04 6.27 -5.78
CA ASN A 70 -3.26 7.72 -5.74
C ASN A 70 -2.74 8.40 -7.01
N PHE A 71 -1.57 8.00 -7.48
CA PHE A 71 -1.02 8.51 -8.74
C PHE A 71 -1.90 8.13 -9.94
N ALA A 72 -2.34 6.88 -10.02
CA ALA A 72 -3.27 6.44 -11.06
C ALA A 72 -4.60 7.21 -11.02
N LEU A 73 -5.10 7.54 -9.83
CA LEU A 73 -6.32 8.31 -9.64
C LEU A 73 -6.16 9.73 -10.18
N ALA A 74 -5.04 10.41 -9.89
CA ALA A 74 -4.73 11.72 -10.46
C ALA A 74 -4.62 11.66 -12.00
N LEU A 75 -3.97 10.64 -12.55
CA LEU A 75 -3.89 10.42 -14.00
C LEU A 75 -5.27 10.15 -14.63
N SER A 76 -6.15 9.43 -13.94
CA SER A 76 -7.51 9.15 -14.39
C SER A 76 -8.34 10.44 -14.55
N VAL A 77 -8.28 11.34 -13.55
CA VAL A 77 -8.93 12.65 -13.60
C VAL A 77 -8.38 13.49 -14.76
N PHE A 78 -7.05 13.45 -14.96
CA PHE A 78 -6.38 14.16 -16.05
C PHE A 78 -6.73 13.60 -17.43
N LEU A 79 -7.00 12.30 -17.56
CA LEU A 79 -7.39 11.66 -18.83
C LEU A 79 -8.86 11.90 -19.18
N ARG A 80 -9.75 11.94 -18.19
CA ARG A 80 -11.20 12.12 -18.41
C ARG A 80 -11.61 13.57 -18.68
N THR A 81 -10.92 14.53 -18.08
CA THR A 81 -11.33 15.94 -18.16
C THR A 81 -10.73 16.64 -19.39
N LYS A 82 -11.54 17.39 -20.14
CA LYS A 82 -11.09 18.18 -21.32
C LYS A 82 -11.06 19.69 -20.99
N GLY A 83 -10.28 20.46 -21.76
CA GLY A 83 -10.23 21.93 -21.67
C GLY A 83 -9.45 22.49 -20.48
N ARG A 84 -9.61 23.78 -20.19
CA ARG A 84 -8.89 24.50 -19.10
C ARG A 84 -9.20 23.94 -17.71
N MET A 85 -10.40 23.42 -17.52
CA MET A 85 -10.84 22.74 -16.29
C MET A 85 -10.02 21.48 -15.99
N ARG A 86 -9.38 20.86 -16.99
CA ARG A 86 -8.52 19.69 -16.79
C ARG A 86 -7.41 19.94 -15.78
N TRP A 87 -6.75 21.10 -15.88
CA TRP A 87 -5.64 21.45 -15.01
C TRP A 87 -6.12 21.73 -13.59
N VAL A 88 -7.23 22.46 -13.44
CA VAL A 88 -7.81 22.79 -12.13
C VAL A 88 -8.18 21.51 -11.37
N TRP A 89 -8.96 20.61 -11.99
CA TRP A 89 -9.39 19.38 -11.34
C TRP A 89 -8.24 18.41 -11.07
N SER A 90 -7.27 18.31 -11.98
CA SER A 90 -6.12 17.43 -11.78
C SER A 90 -5.21 17.96 -10.67
N SER A 91 -4.99 19.27 -10.61
CA SER A 91 -4.22 19.91 -9.53
C SER A 91 -4.91 19.76 -8.17
N ALA A 92 -6.23 19.94 -8.11
CA ALA A 92 -7.00 19.73 -6.87
C ALA A 92 -6.92 18.26 -6.40
N CYS A 93 -7.09 17.32 -7.33
CA CYS A 93 -6.98 15.89 -7.04
C CYS A 93 -5.57 15.50 -6.56
N LEU A 94 -4.54 16.06 -7.17
CA LEU A 94 -3.15 15.82 -6.82
C LEU A 94 -2.82 16.43 -5.45
N ALA A 95 -3.32 17.62 -5.14
CA ALA A 95 -3.19 18.23 -3.81
C ALA A 95 -3.85 17.37 -2.71
N LEU A 96 -5.03 16.81 -2.97
CA LEU A 96 -5.69 15.87 -2.05
C LEU A 96 -4.85 14.60 -1.86
N CYS A 97 -4.29 14.03 -2.93
CA CYS A 97 -3.41 12.87 -2.84
C CYS A 97 -2.16 13.17 -1.98
N PHE A 98 -1.56 14.35 -2.14
CA PHE A 98 -0.42 14.78 -1.33
C PHE A 98 -0.78 14.98 0.15
N ALA A 99 -1.95 15.56 0.43
CA ALA A 99 -2.44 15.70 1.80
C ALA A 99 -2.59 14.32 2.47
N MET A 100 -3.17 13.34 1.77
CA MET A 100 -3.30 11.97 2.28
C MET A 100 -1.95 11.28 2.50
N MET A 101 -0.97 11.51 1.62
CA MET A 101 0.38 10.93 1.79
C MET A 101 1.13 11.49 3.01
N ARG A 102 0.85 12.73 3.41
CA ARG A 102 1.49 13.35 4.59
C ARG A 102 1.23 12.55 5.85
N ASP A 103 -0.02 12.18 6.09
CA ASP A 103 -0.41 11.45 7.29
C ASP A 103 0.18 10.03 7.28
N TRP A 104 0.27 9.40 6.10
CA TRP A 104 0.89 8.09 5.95
C TRP A 104 2.37 8.09 6.31
N GLY A 105 3.12 9.13 5.90
CA GLY A 105 4.55 9.24 6.24
C GLY A 105 4.79 9.30 7.74
N MET A 106 3.93 9.99 8.49
CA MET A 106 4.01 10.06 9.94
C MET A 106 3.69 8.71 10.59
N ILE A 107 2.63 8.03 10.12
CA ILE A 107 2.26 6.69 10.63
C ILE A 107 3.35 5.66 10.35
N ILE A 108 3.93 5.66 9.14
CA ILE A 108 5.02 4.77 8.76
C ILE A 108 6.26 5.02 9.61
N SER A 109 6.61 6.29 9.84
CA SER A 109 7.74 6.66 10.70
C SER A 109 7.56 6.14 12.12
N LEU A 110 6.39 6.37 12.72
CA LEU A 110 6.04 5.88 14.06
C LEU A 110 6.05 4.35 14.12
N ALA A 111 5.47 3.68 13.13
CA ALA A 111 5.48 2.22 13.05
C ALA A 111 6.91 1.66 12.90
N SER A 112 7.76 2.31 12.11
CA SER A 112 9.16 1.93 11.96
C SER A 112 9.93 2.03 13.27
N GLN A 113 9.71 3.11 14.03
CA GLN A 113 10.41 3.35 15.29
C GLN A 113 9.95 2.44 16.42
N LEU A 114 8.66 2.10 16.48
CA LEU A 114 8.08 1.33 17.58
C LEU A 114 8.10 -0.19 17.38
N ILE A 115 8.11 -0.67 16.12
CA ILE A 115 7.94 -2.10 15.79
C ILE A 115 9.24 -2.72 15.27
N PHE A 116 10.12 -1.92 14.64
CA PHE A 116 11.33 -2.41 13.98
C PHE A 116 12.64 -1.88 14.63
N SER A 117 12.58 -1.38 15.87
CA SER A 117 13.75 -1.00 16.67
C SER A 117 14.50 -2.21 17.23
#